data_AF-A0A965M6F4-F1
#
_entry.id   AF-A0A965M6F4-F1
#
_cell.length_a   1.000
_cell.length_b   1.000
_cell.length_c   1.000
_cell.angle_alpha   90.00
_cell.angle_beta   90.00
_cell.angle_gamma   90.00
#
_symmetry.space_group_name_H-M   'P 1'
#
loop_
_entity.id
_entity.type
_entity.pdbx_description
1 polymer ?
#
loop_
_entity_poly.entity_id
_entity_poly.type
_entity_poly.pdbx_seq_one_letter_code
_entity_poly.pdbx_strand_id
1 'polypeptide(L)'
;MRLLLPFLIAASITSAQATEGFVASVHPLATQAGLDALKNGGNAIDAAAAVALTLGVVDGHNSGIGGGCFFLARLADGTFIALDGRETAPANASRDMYLKDGKPVEELSKTGPLASATPGALAVYEEAVQKHGKLSFSKAFEAGIRHAQSGFPIDRVYAKKLAGQATNLALFPASKAIFLKANGSPYLEGEQIVQKDLAESYRSIAKNGKEWFYRNSFPKTVEKYMKANGGILTAKDLKEYKVKERTPLTSSYRGWTILGFPPPSSGGVHVAQMLNILEAMDNKMPKPGTP
;
A
#
# COMPACT_ATOMS: atom_id res chain seq x y z
N MET A 1 -1.67 -29.00 -46.98
CA MET A 1 -2.65 -28.53 -45.97
C MET A 1 -2.17 -29.01 -44.60
N ARG A 2 -1.43 -28.17 -43.85
CA ARG A 2 -0.90 -28.51 -42.51
C ARG A 2 -1.91 -28.02 -41.47
N LEU A 3 -2.50 -28.94 -40.70
CA LEU A 3 -3.29 -28.61 -39.52
C LEU A 3 -2.36 -28.05 -38.44
N LEU A 4 -2.63 -26.84 -37.98
CA LEU A 4 -2.08 -26.29 -36.75
C LEU A 4 -3.03 -26.65 -35.60
N LEU A 5 -2.58 -27.53 -34.70
CA LEU A 5 -3.25 -27.85 -33.45
C LEU A 5 -2.97 -26.71 -32.46
N PRO A 6 -3.98 -26.04 -31.88
CA PRO A 6 -3.73 -25.03 -30.86
C PRO A 6 -3.35 -25.71 -29.55
N PHE A 7 -2.12 -25.49 -29.09
CA PHE A 7 -1.73 -25.82 -27.71
C PHE A 7 -2.50 -24.88 -26.76
N LEU A 8 -3.54 -25.41 -26.12
CA LEU A 8 -4.11 -24.83 -24.92
C LEU A 8 -3.09 -24.98 -23.79
N ILE A 9 -2.40 -23.91 -23.45
CA ILE A 9 -1.68 -23.82 -22.18
C ILE A 9 -2.74 -23.67 -21.09
N ALA A 10 -3.14 -24.79 -20.49
CA ALA A 10 -3.89 -24.76 -19.25
C ALA A 10 -2.95 -24.22 -18.17
N ALA A 11 -3.17 -22.97 -17.74
CA ALA A 11 -2.55 -22.46 -16.54
C ALA A 11 -3.09 -23.29 -15.36
N SER A 12 -2.27 -24.19 -14.83
CA SER A 12 -2.60 -24.92 -13.60
C SER A 12 -2.78 -23.92 -12.47
N ILE A 13 -4.03 -23.69 -12.06
CA ILE A 13 -4.33 -22.94 -10.83
C ILE A 13 -3.94 -23.84 -9.67
N THR A 14 -2.71 -23.71 -9.18
CA THR A 14 -2.28 -24.41 -7.98
C THR A 14 -2.91 -23.71 -6.77
N SER A 15 -3.94 -24.31 -6.17
CA SER A 15 -4.46 -23.87 -4.88
C SER A 15 -3.47 -24.27 -3.78
N ALA A 16 -2.96 -23.31 -3.02
CA ALA A 16 -2.24 -23.62 -1.79
C ALA A 16 -3.21 -24.21 -0.75
N GLN A 17 -2.76 -25.19 0.04
CA GLN A 17 -3.53 -25.80 1.14
C GLN A 17 -2.85 -25.49 2.48
N ALA A 18 -3.62 -25.12 3.49
CA ALA A 18 -3.17 -24.84 4.84
C ALA A 18 -4.33 -25.01 5.83
N THR A 19 -4.01 -25.45 7.04
CA THR A 19 -5.00 -25.76 8.09
C THR A 19 -5.08 -24.69 9.18
N GLU A 20 -4.07 -23.83 9.30
CA GLU A 20 -3.95 -22.86 10.41
C GLU A 20 -4.10 -21.39 9.96
N GLY A 21 -3.70 -21.07 8.73
CA GLY A 21 -3.83 -19.72 8.19
C GLY A 21 -3.19 -19.56 6.81
N PHE A 22 -3.63 -18.53 6.09
CA PHE A 22 -3.11 -18.17 4.78
C PHE A 22 -2.73 -16.70 4.73
N VAL A 23 -1.68 -16.39 3.98
CA VAL A 23 -1.28 -15.02 3.63
C VAL A 23 -1.03 -14.98 2.13
N ALA A 24 -1.61 -14.00 1.47
CA ALA A 24 -1.35 -13.71 0.07
C ALA A 24 -0.96 -12.24 -0.07
N SER A 25 0.16 -11.99 -0.76
CA SER A 25 0.64 -10.66 -1.08
C SER A 25 1.40 -10.69 -2.40
N VAL A 26 1.69 -9.52 -2.96
CA VAL A 26 2.39 -9.40 -4.26
C VAL A 26 3.86 -9.80 -4.21
N HIS A 27 4.46 -9.93 -3.02
CA HIS A 27 5.89 -10.21 -2.87
C HIS A 27 6.15 -11.36 -1.87
N PRO A 28 6.96 -12.38 -2.21
CA PRO A 28 7.18 -13.56 -1.37
C PRO A 28 7.76 -13.22 0.01
N LEU A 29 8.68 -12.26 0.10
CA LEU A 29 9.23 -11.80 1.39
C LEU A 29 8.17 -11.18 2.31
N ALA A 30 7.20 -10.45 1.75
CA ALA A 30 6.11 -9.88 2.55
C ALA A 30 5.10 -10.95 2.97
N THR A 31 4.79 -11.89 2.07
CA THR A 31 4.00 -13.09 2.41
C THR A 31 4.64 -13.86 3.57
N GLN A 32 5.96 -14.07 3.52
CA GLN A 32 6.70 -14.75 4.58
C GLN A 32 6.62 -13.97 5.90
N ALA A 33 6.74 -12.63 5.87
CA ALA A 33 6.59 -11.81 7.08
C ALA A 33 5.21 -11.97 7.74
N GLY A 34 4.14 -12.05 6.95
CA GLY A 34 2.80 -12.35 7.46
C GLY A 34 2.69 -13.76 8.05
N LEU A 35 3.25 -14.77 7.37
CA LEU A 35 3.27 -16.14 7.88
C LEU A 35 4.06 -16.25 9.18
N ASP A 36 5.18 -15.55 9.31
CA ASP A 36 5.98 -15.52 10.52
C ASP A 36 5.20 -14.87 11.68
N ALA A 37 4.43 -13.82 11.41
CA ALA A 37 3.55 -13.22 12.41
C ALA A 37 2.50 -14.21 12.92
N LEU A 38 1.84 -14.96 12.01
CA LEU A 38 0.88 -16.00 12.40
C LEU A 38 1.55 -17.12 13.22
N LYS A 39 2.70 -17.63 12.77
CA LYS A 39 3.47 -18.68 13.48
C LYS A 39 3.93 -18.24 14.87
N ASN A 40 4.18 -16.95 15.06
CA ASN A 40 4.55 -16.36 16.34
C ASN A 40 3.33 -16.02 17.24
N GLY A 41 2.14 -16.56 16.93
CA GLY A 41 0.93 -16.40 17.75
C GLY A 41 0.13 -15.13 17.45
N GLY A 42 0.49 -14.39 16.40
CA GLY A 42 -0.28 -13.26 15.90
C GLY A 42 -1.58 -13.69 15.23
N ASN A 43 -2.48 -12.74 15.04
CA ASN A 43 -3.71 -12.93 14.27
C ASN A 43 -3.59 -12.34 12.85
N ALA A 44 -4.69 -12.37 12.09
CA ALA A 44 -4.73 -11.83 10.73
C ALA A 44 -4.37 -10.33 10.64
N ILE A 45 -4.61 -9.55 11.70
CA ILE A 45 -4.31 -8.11 11.75
C ILE A 45 -2.81 -7.89 11.97
N ASP A 46 -2.17 -8.65 12.87
CA ASP A 46 -0.72 -8.64 13.04
C ASP A 46 -0.01 -9.05 11.75
N ALA A 47 -0.50 -10.11 11.10
CA ALA A 47 0.03 -10.58 9.82
C ALA A 47 -0.13 -9.54 8.71
N ALA A 48 -1.29 -8.89 8.60
CA ALA A 48 -1.52 -7.82 7.63
C ALA A 48 -0.58 -6.63 7.83
N ALA A 49 -0.33 -6.21 9.08
CA ALA A 49 0.63 -5.15 9.38
C ALA A 49 2.07 -5.53 9.00
N ALA A 50 2.49 -6.76 9.31
CA ALA A 50 3.82 -7.26 8.94
C ALA A 50 4.01 -7.34 7.42
N VAL A 51 2.98 -7.79 6.69
CA VAL A 51 2.96 -7.78 5.21
C VAL A 51 3.10 -6.36 4.70
N ALA A 52 2.26 -5.43 5.14
CA ALA A 52 2.20 -4.06 4.62
C ALA A 52 3.50 -3.28 4.86
N LEU A 53 4.08 -3.41 6.05
CA LEU A 53 5.36 -2.75 6.38
C LEU A 53 6.54 -3.36 5.64
N THR A 54 6.52 -4.67 5.38
CA THR A 54 7.53 -5.33 4.54
C THR A 54 7.39 -4.94 3.07
N LEU A 55 6.16 -4.86 2.53
CA LEU A 55 5.89 -4.34 1.18
C LEU A 55 6.39 -2.90 1.03
N GLY A 56 6.30 -2.06 2.05
CA GLY A 56 6.88 -0.72 2.05
C GLY A 56 8.40 -0.68 1.83
N VAL A 57 9.09 -1.83 1.91
CA VAL A 57 10.51 -1.99 1.60
C VAL A 57 10.69 -2.66 0.24
N VAL A 58 10.09 -3.85 0.05
CA VAL A 58 10.37 -4.72 -1.09
C VAL A 58 9.51 -4.44 -2.33
N ASP A 59 8.43 -3.67 -2.17
CA ASP A 59 7.45 -3.28 -3.18
C ASP A 59 7.27 -1.74 -3.20
N GLY A 60 8.36 -1.00 -2.98
CA GLY A 60 8.35 0.46 -2.76
C GLY A 60 7.82 1.31 -3.94
N HIS A 61 7.65 0.71 -5.12
CA HIS A 61 7.04 1.37 -6.28
C HIS A 61 5.50 1.40 -6.21
N ASN A 62 4.90 0.75 -5.21
CA ASN A 62 3.46 0.61 -5.03
C ASN A 62 3.03 0.82 -3.56
N SER A 63 3.82 0.32 -2.60
CA SER A 63 3.50 0.35 -1.16
C SER A 63 4.48 1.23 -0.36
N GLY A 64 4.03 1.82 0.75
CA GLY A 64 4.94 2.52 1.68
C GLY A 64 4.26 3.35 2.77
N ILE A 65 5.01 3.65 3.84
CA ILE A 65 4.53 4.50 4.96
C ILE A 65 4.32 5.97 4.56
N GLY A 66 4.79 6.37 3.37
CA GLY A 66 4.57 7.69 2.78
C GLY A 66 3.25 7.85 2.02
N GLY A 67 2.40 6.82 1.96
CA GLY A 67 1.09 6.86 1.30
C GLY A 67 -0.08 6.61 2.28
N GLY A 68 -1.19 6.14 1.73
CA GLY A 68 -2.41 5.79 2.46
C GLY A 68 -2.87 4.36 2.21
N CYS A 69 -3.90 3.94 2.94
CA CYS A 69 -4.51 2.62 2.75
C CYS A 69 -5.98 2.61 3.16
N PHE A 70 -6.68 1.54 2.75
CA PHE A 70 -7.97 1.15 3.28
C PHE A 70 -7.81 -0.21 3.95
N PHE A 71 -8.23 -0.33 5.20
CA PHE A 71 -8.11 -1.57 5.96
C PHE A 71 -9.50 -2.12 6.28
N LEU A 72 -9.86 -3.25 5.67
CA LEU A 72 -11.12 -3.94 5.89
C LEU A 72 -10.84 -5.30 6.55
N ALA A 73 -11.49 -5.56 7.68
CA ALA A 73 -11.35 -6.84 8.38
C ALA A 73 -12.69 -7.34 8.89
N ARG A 74 -12.81 -8.67 8.96
CA ARG A 74 -13.87 -9.37 9.70
C ARG A 74 -13.23 -10.04 10.91
N LEU A 75 -13.67 -9.66 12.10
CA LEU A 75 -13.25 -10.27 13.35
C LEU A 75 -13.93 -11.64 13.56
N ALA A 76 -13.37 -12.41 14.49
CA ALA A 76 -13.86 -13.77 14.79
C ALA A 76 -15.29 -13.79 15.35
N ASP A 77 -15.70 -12.73 16.06
CA ASP A 77 -17.06 -12.52 16.57
C ASP A 77 -18.06 -12.09 15.47
N GLY A 78 -17.60 -11.88 14.24
CA GLY A 78 -18.40 -11.43 13.11
C GLY A 78 -18.43 -9.91 12.92
N THR A 79 -17.82 -9.13 13.82
CA THR A 79 -17.71 -7.67 13.69
C THR A 79 -16.87 -7.29 12.48
N PHE A 80 -17.30 -6.27 11.74
CA PHE A 80 -16.54 -5.72 10.62
C PHE A 80 -15.86 -4.42 11.00
N ILE A 81 -14.61 -4.26 10.57
CA ILE A 81 -13.80 -3.07 10.77
C ILE A 81 -13.46 -2.50 9.41
N ALA A 82 -13.71 -1.20 9.20
CA ALA A 82 -13.16 -0.43 8.09
C ALA A 82 -12.43 0.80 8.62
N LEU A 83 -11.09 0.80 8.50
CA LEU A 83 -10.24 1.94 8.84
C LEU A 83 -9.79 2.64 7.57
N ASP A 84 -10.12 3.93 7.48
CA ASP A 84 -9.72 4.80 6.38
C ASP A 84 -8.43 5.52 6.74
N GLY A 85 -7.37 5.07 6.07
CA GLY A 85 -6.04 5.65 6.08
C GLY A 85 -5.71 6.40 4.80
N ARG A 86 -6.71 6.85 4.04
CA ARG A 86 -6.48 7.60 2.80
C ARG A 86 -5.79 8.91 3.14
N GLU A 87 -4.84 9.28 2.29
CA GLU A 87 -4.14 10.53 2.43
C GLU A 87 -5.11 11.73 2.43
N THR A 88 -4.79 12.75 3.22
CA THR A 88 -5.58 13.99 3.26
C THR A 88 -4.81 15.12 2.58
N ALA A 89 -5.52 15.92 1.79
CA ALA A 89 -4.92 17.12 1.21
C ALA A 89 -4.38 18.02 2.34
N PRO A 90 -3.15 18.54 2.24
CA PRO A 90 -2.60 19.48 3.22
C PRO A 90 -3.52 20.70 3.39
N ALA A 91 -3.49 21.35 4.55
CA ALA A 91 -4.35 22.51 4.86
C ALA A 91 -4.16 23.68 3.87
N ASN A 92 -2.98 23.78 3.26
CA ASN A 92 -2.66 24.79 2.24
C ASN A 92 -3.07 24.38 0.81
N ALA A 93 -3.70 23.22 0.62
CA ALA A 93 -4.20 22.80 -0.68
C ALA A 93 -5.34 23.71 -1.13
N SER A 94 -5.44 23.94 -2.44
CA SER A 94 -6.51 24.73 -3.04
C SER A 94 -7.01 24.08 -4.33
N ARG A 95 -8.22 24.44 -4.75
CA ARG A 95 -8.86 23.92 -5.97
C ARG A 95 -7.96 24.04 -7.20
N ASP A 96 -7.23 25.14 -7.31
CA ASP A 96 -6.51 25.54 -8.53
C ASP A 96 -4.98 25.35 -8.41
N MET A 97 -4.48 24.66 -7.37
CA MET A 97 -3.04 24.51 -7.09
C MET A 97 -2.23 23.78 -8.18
N TYR A 98 -2.92 23.08 -9.10
CA TYR A 98 -2.31 22.38 -10.24
C TYR A 98 -2.54 23.09 -11.57
N LEU A 99 -3.04 24.34 -11.55
CA LEU A 99 -3.27 25.14 -12.75
C LEU A 99 -2.15 26.17 -12.94
N LYS A 100 -1.82 26.45 -14.19
CA LYS A 100 -1.01 27.60 -14.61
C LYS A 100 -1.77 28.34 -15.70
N ASP A 101 -2.00 29.64 -15.50
CA ASP A 101 -2.78 30.49 -16.42
C ASP A 101 -4.17 29.88 -16.75
N GLY A 102 -4.81 29.28 -15.75
CA GLY A 102 -6.11 28.62 -15.87
C GLY A 102 -6.11 27.25 -16.56
N LYS A 103 -4.94 26.73 -16.96
CA LYS A 103 -4.81 25.43 -17.64
C LYS A 103 -4.16 24.39 -16.73
N PRO A 104 -4.61 23.12 -16.73
CA PRO A 104 -3.96 22.06 -15.96
C PRO A 104 -2.51 21.84 -16.35
N VAL A 105 -1.64 21.70 -15.35
CA VAL A 105 -0.25 21.24 -15.52
C VAL A 105 -0.12 19.88 -14.87
N GLU A 106 -0.28 18.83 -15.67
CA GLU A 106 -0.45 17.45 -15.21
C GLU A 106 0.68 16.97 -14.28
N GLU A 107 1.93 17.30 -14.59
CA GLU A 107 3.10 16.87 -13.80
C GLU A 107 3.11 17.41 -12.37
N LEU A 108 2.48 18.57 -12.10
CA LEU A 108 2.42 19.12 -10.74
C LEU A 108 1.67 18.20 -9.76
N SER A 109 0.74 17.38 -10.28
CA SER A 109 -0.05 16.41 -9.51
C SER A 109 0.54 15.00 -9.50
N LYS A 110 1.64 14.77 -10.22
CA LYS A 110 2.23 13.43 -10.41
C LYS A 110 3.64 13.32 -9.86
N THR A 111 4.44 14.36 -10.02
CA THR A 111 5.88 14.31 -9.78
C THR A 111 6.30 15.39 -8.80
N GLY A 112 6.94 14.97 -7.70
CA GLY A 112 7.55 15.86 -6.72
C GLY A 112 6.66 16.26 -5.54
N PRO A 113 7.16 17.18 -4.69
CA PRO A 113 6.60 17.41 -3.36
C PRO A 113 5.19 17.99 -3.35
N LEU A 114 4.81 18.77 -4.37
CA LEU A 114 3.46 19.32 -4.48
C LEU A 114 2.39 18.23 -4.67
N ALA A 115 2.75 17.10 -5.29
CA ALA A 115 1.88 15.96 -5.52
C ALA A 115 1.64 15.11 -4.25
N SER A 116 2.37 15.39 -3.15
CA SER A 116 2.26 14.62 -1.91
C SER A 116 1.15 15.14 -1.01
N ALA A 117 0.29 14.22 -0.57
CA ALA A 117 -0.71 14.44 0.47
C ALA A 117 -0.21 13.92 1.83
N THR A 118 -0.97 14.17 2.89
CA THR A 118 -0.61 13.75 4.26
C THR A 118 -0.75 12.24 4.41
N PRO A 119 0.34 11.48 4.67
CA PRO A 119 0.31 10.02 4.68
C PRO A 119 -0.50 9.42 5.84
N GLY A 120 -1.26 8.38 5.54
CA GLY A 120 -2.20 7.77 6.48
C GLY A 120 -1.98 6.30 6.82
N ALA A 121 -1.17 5.59 6.01
CA ALA A 121 -1.02 4.14 6.11
C ALA A 121 -0.49 3.69 7.48
N LEU A 122 0.56 4.34 7.97
CA LEU A 122 1.18 3.98 9.26
C LEU A 122 0.20 4.14 10.43
N ALA A 123 -0.60 5.19 10.42
CA ALA A 123 -1.59 5.43 11.47
C ALA A 123 -2.64 4.31 11.52
N VAL A 124 -3.08 3.80 10.37
CA VAL A 124 -4.01 2.66 10.29
C VAL A 124 -3.37 1.37 10.78
N TYR A 125 -2.14 1.08 10.36
CA TYR A 125 -1.46 -0.16 10.76
C TYR A 125 -1.29 -0.23 12.28
N GLU A 126 -0.82 0.86 12.89
CA GLU A 126 -0.67 0.91 14.34
C GLU A 126 -2.02 0.81 15.06
N GLU A 127 -3.04 1.56 14.59
CA GLU A 127 -4.36 1.56 15.23
C GLU A 127 -5.04 0.19 15.16
N ALA A 128 -4.95 -0.50 14.02
CA ALA A 128 -5.49 -1.85 13.86
C ALA A 128 -4.81 -2.84 14.82
N VAL A 129 -3.48 -2.82 14.90
CA VAL A 129 -2.71 -3.71 15.78
C VAL A 129 -2.95 -3.37 17.26
N GLN A 130 -3.00 -2.10 17.64
CA GLN A 130 -3.26 -1.71 19.02
C GLN A 130 -4.65 -2.11 19.50
N LYS A 131 -5.67 -1.97 18.66
CA LYS A 131 -7.06 -2.29 19.05
C LYS A 131 -7.39 -3.77 18.95
N HIS A 132 -6.80 -4.47 17.98
CA HIS A 132 -7.27 -5.80 17.59
C HIS A 132 -6.14 -6.81 17.33
N GLY A 133 -4.88 -6.42 17.43
CA GLY A 133 -3.73 -7.33 17.29
C GLY A 133 -3.49 -8.17 18.55
N LYS A 134 -2.63 -9.18 18.43
CA LYS A 134 -2.12 -10.01 19.52
C LYS A 134 -0.63 -9.78 19.80
N LEU A 135 0.11 -9.21 18.85
CA LEU A 135 1.53 -8.93 18.97
C LEU A 135 1.77 -7.44 19.23
N SER A 136 2.94 -7.09 19.76
CA SER A 136 3.34 -5.69 19.82
C SER A 136 3.57 -5.15 18.40
N PHE A 137 3.13 -3.92 18.14
CA PHE A 137 3.27 -3.29 16.80
C PHE A 137 4.71 -3.28 16.26
N SER A 138 5.70 -3.20 17.16
CA SER A 138 7.13 -3.30 16.82
C SER A 138 7.50 -4.58 16.06
N LYS A 139 6.80 -5.70 16.30
CA LYS A 139 7.04 -6.98 15.61
C LYS A 139 6.78 -6.91 14.12
N ALA A 140 5.82 -6.07 13.70
CA ALA A 140 5.47 -5.92 12.28
C ALA A 140 6.60 -5.28 11.45
N PHE A 141 7.57 -4.61 12.08
CA PHE A 141 8.71 -3.99 11.40
C PHE A 141 9.91 -4.92 11.21
N GLU A 142 9.99 -6.05 11.92
CA GLU A 142 11.22 -6.84 12.01
C GLU A 142 11.71 -7.30 10.63
N ALA A 143 10.83 -7.84 9.79
CA ALA A 143 11.17 -8.28 8.44
C ALA A 143 11.56 -7.10 7.53
N GLY A 144 10.78 -6.02 7.55
CA GLY A 144 11.09 -4.80 6.80
C GLY A 144 12.45 -4.21 7.18
N ILE A 145 12.78 -4.11 8.47
CA ILE A 145 14.08 -3.62 8.96
C ILE A 145 15.21 -4.52 8.45
N ARG A 146 15.06 -5.84 8.52
CA ARG A 146 16.08 -6.78 8.02
C ARG A 146 16.34 -6.57 6.53
N HIS A 147 15.30 -6.55 5.70
CA HIS A 147 15.44 -6.41 4.26
C HIS A 147 15.90 -5.01 3.83
N ALA A 148 15.47 -3.95 4.52
CA ALA A 148 15.93 -2.60 4.25
C ALA A 148 17.43 -2.43 4.58
N GLN A 149 17.88 -3.04 5.68
CA GLN A 149 19.27 -2.95 6.14
C GLN A 149 20.23 -3.80 5.31
N SER A 150 19.87 -5.07 5.06
CA SER A 150 20.73 -6.05 4.39
C SER A 150 20.60 -6.04 2.87
N GLY A 151 19.52 -5.45 2.36
CA GLY A 151 19.15 -5.46 0.96
C GLY A 151 18.28 -6.65 0.58
N PHE A 152 17.70 -6.56 -0.63
CA PHE A 152 16.90 -7.60 -1.25
C PHE A 152 17.07 -7.56 -2.78
N PRO A 153 17.00 -8.72 -3.46
CA PRO A 153 16.98 -8.75 -4.92
C PRO A 153 15.66 -8.19 -5.42
N ILE A 154 15.70 -7.28 -6.39
CA ILE A 154 14.48 -6.79 -7.03
C ILE A 154 14.00 -7.75 -8.11
N ASP A 155 12.68 -7.90 -8.23
CA ASP A 155 12.09 -8.72 -9.30
C ASP A 155 11.99 -7.94 -10.63
N ARG A 156 11.51 -8.65 -11.67
CA ARG A 156 11.31 -8.08 -13.00
C ARG A 156 10.37 -6.89 -13.02
N VAL A 157 9.32 -6.89 -12.20
CA VAL A 157 8.30 -5.83 -12.16
C VAL A 157 8.93 -4.56 -11.59
N TYR A 158 9.63 -4.68 -10.46
CA TYR A 158 10.30 -3.57 -9.81
C TYR A 158 11.41 -3.00 -10.71
N ALA A 159 12.26 -3.84 -11.32
CA ALA A 159 13.27 -3.38 -12.28
C ALA A 159 12.65 -2.59 -13.45
N LYS A 160 11.53 -3.08 -14.02
CA LYS A 160 10.78 -2.37 -15.07
C LYS A 160 10.24 -1.02 -14.59
N LYS A 161 9.74 -0.94 -13.35
CA LYS A 161 9.22 0.29 -12.75
C LYS A 161 10.32 1.32 -12.51
N LEU A 162 11.49 0.88 -12.02
CA LEU A 162 12.66 1.75 -11.87
C LEU A 162 13.13 2.30 -13.21
N ALA A 163 13.24 1.44 -14.23
CA ALA A 163 13.61 1.88 -15.57
C ALA A 163 12.61 2.92 -16.12
N GLY A 164 11.31 2.68 -15.95
CA GLY A 164 10.26 3.62 -16.38
C GLY A 164 10.17 4.91 -15.57
N GLN A 165 10.84 5.01 -14.40
CA GLN A 165 10.83 6.19 -13.54
C GLN A 165 12.22 6.80 -13.35
N ALA A 166 13.26 6.30 -14.04
CA ALA A 166 14.64 6.71 -13.80
C ALA A 166 14.85 8.22 -13.97
N THR A 167 14.23 8.84 -14.98
CA THR A 167 14.29 10.29 -15.19
C THR A 167 13.67 11.06 -14.02
N ASN A 168 12.51 10.64 -13.53
CA ASN A 168 11.83 11.29 -12.40
C ASN A 168 12.59 11.10 -11.09
N LEU A 169 13.12 9.89 -10.84
CA LEU A 169 13.94 9.61 -9.68
C LEU A 169 15.22 10.45 -9.66
N ALA A 170 15.82 10.71 -10.83
CA ALA A 170 17.02 11.51 -10.95
C ALA A 170 16.81 13.00 -10.59
N LEU A 171 15.57 13.51 -10.62
CA LEU A 171 15.23 14.88 -10.22
C LEU A 171 15.43 15.11 -8.71
N PHE A 172 15.37 14.05 -7.90
CA PHE A 172 15.39 14.13 -6.45
C PHE A 172 16.66 13.44 -5.91
N PRO A 173 17.64 14.18 -5.37
CA PRO A 173 18.92 13.60 -4.95
C PRO A 173 18.78 12.42 -3.96
N ALA A 174 17.84 12.50 -3.00
CA ALA A 174 17.58 11.43 -2.05
C ALA A 174 17.05 10.16 -2.73
N SER A 175 16.10 10.29 -3.67
CA SER A 175 15.56 9.17 -4.44
C SER A 175 16.61 8.56 -5.36
N LYS A 176 17.38 9.40 -6.08
CA LYS A 176 18.48 8.98 -6.94
C LYS A 176 19.50 8.14 -6.19
N ALA A 177 19.87 8.56 -4.98
CA ALA A 177 20.90 7.88 -4.18
C ALA A 177 20.50 6.44 -3.75
N ILE A 178 19.19 6.14 -3.69
CA ILE A 178 18.68 4.84 -3.26
C ILE A 178 18.30 3.97 -4.47
N PHE A 179 17.61 4.57 -5.45
CA PHE A 179 16.90 3.83 -6.49
C PHE A 179 17.60 3.82 -7.85
N LEU A 180 18.72 4.54 -8.00
CA LEU A 180 19.57 4.50 -9.18
C LEU A 180 21.00 4.13 -8.80
N LYS A 181 21.70 3.47 -9.72
CA LYS A 181 23.13 3.18 -9.57
C LYS A 181 23.94 4.47 -9.62
N ALA A 182 25.20 4.40 -9.17
CA ALA A 182 26.09 5.56 -9.12
C ALA A 182 26.27 6.27 -10.48
N ASN A 183 26.22 5.51 -11.58
CA ASN A 183 26.27 6.03 -12.95
C ASN A 183 24.91 6.59 -13.45
N GLY A 184 23.88 6.63 -12.61
CA GLY A 184 22.53 7.10 -12.93
C GLY A 184 21.63 6.08 -13.63
N SER A 185 22.12 4.88 -13.95
CA SER A 185 21.30 3.83 -14.57
C SER A 185 20.39 3.12 -13.55
N PRO A 186 19.20 2.65 -13.95
CA PRO A 186 18.32 1.89 -13.06
C PRO A 186 18.91 0.52 -12.72
N TYR A 187 18.48 -0.04 -11.59
CA TYR A 187 18.78 -1.42 -11.21
C TYR A 187 18.06 -2.42 -12.14
N LEU A 188 18.69 -3.55 -12.37
CA LEU A 188 18.19 -4.68 -13.14
C LEU A 188 17.63 -5.76 -12.23
N GLU A 189 16.81 -6.66 -12.79
CA GLU A 189 16.28 -7.82 -12.10
C GLU A 189 17.41 -8.64 -11.44
N GLY A 190 17.20 -9.04 -10.18
CA GLY A 190 18.17 -9.77 -9.36
C GLY A 190 19.23 -8.89 -8.68
N GLU A 191 19.44 -7.65 -9.11
CA GLU A 191 20.33 -6.71 -8.41
C GLU A 191 19.76 -6.32 -7.04
N GLN A 192 20.65 -5.97 -6.10
CA GLN A 192 20.29 -5.68 -4.72
C GLN A 192 20.04 -4.19 -4.50
N ILE A 193 18.92 -3.84 -3.86
CA ILE A 193 18.67 -2.50 -3.34
C ILE A 193 18.78 -2.52 -1.82
N VAL A 194 19.50 -1.54 -1.26
CA VAL A 194 19.69 -1.34 0.18
C VAL A 194 19.10 0.01 0.59
N GLN A 195 18.32 0.04 1.67
CA GLN A 195 17.56 1.20 2.14
C GLN A 195 17.85 1.50 3.62
N LYS A 196 19.10 1.85 3.95
CA LYS A 196 19.55 2.05 5.35
C LYS A 196 18.75 3.14 6.09
N ASP A 197 18.44 4.24 5.41
CA ASP A 197 17.67 5.35 6.01
C ASP A 197 16.22 4.93 6.34
N LEU A 198 15.62 4.07 5.50
CA LEU A 198 14.31 3.49 5.77
C LEU A 198 14.38 2.49 6.92
N ALA A 199 15.44 1.67 6.99
CA ALA A 199 15.66 0.76 8.12
C ALA A 199 15.72 1.53 9.44
N GLU A 200 16.43 2.66 9.48
CA GLU A 200 16.51 3.52 10.66
C GLU A 200 15.17 4.19 10.99
N SER A 201 14.44 4.65 9.97
CA SER A 201 13.08 5.17 10.16
C SER A 201 12.16 4.11 10.77
N TYR A 202 12.21 2.88 10.28
CA TYR A 202 11.44 1.76 10.82
C TYR A 202 11.86 1.39 12.25
N ARG A 203 13.16 1.44 12.59
CA ARG A 203 13.62 1.27 13.99
C ARG A 203 13.07 2.36 14.90
N SER A 204 13.10 3.60 14.43
CA SER A 204 12.56 4.74 15.16
C SER A 204 11.06 4.60 15.41
N ILE A 205 10.30 4.16 14.41
CA ILE A 205 8.86 3.90 14.56
C ILE A 205 8.61 2.69 15.48
N ALA A 206 9.33 1.59 15.31
CA ALA A 206 9.19 0.41 16.17
C ALA A 206 9.46 0.72 17.66
N LYS A 207 10.36 1.68 17.95
CA LYS A 207 10.68 2.13 19.30
C LYS A 207 9.66 3.13 19.87
N ASN A 208 9.18 4.06 19.05
CA ASN A 208 8.43 5.24 19.53
C ASN A 208 6.96 5.27 19.08
N GLY A 209 6.51 4.25 18.34
CA GLY A 209 5.21 4.23 17.68
C GLY A 209 5.08 5.27 16.56
N LYS A 210 3.85 5.48 16.09
CA LYS A 210 3.55 6.47 15.04
C LYS A 210 3.89 7.91 15.44
N GLU A 211 4.01 8.21 16.73
CA GLU A 211 4.33 9.55 17.24
C GLU A 211 5.68 10.07 16.70
N TRP A 212 6.64 9.18 16.43
CA TRP A 212 7.88 9.58 15.75
C TRP A 212 7.60 10.18 14.38
N PHE A 213 6.70 9.57 13.61
CA PHE A 213 6.33 9.98 12.26
C PHE A 213 5.40 11.21 12.23
N TYR A 214 4.47 11.32 13.19
CA TYR A 214 3.40 12.33 13.13
C TYR A 214 3.60 13.55 14.05
N ARG A 215 4.40 13.47 15.12
CA ARG A 215 4.47 14.57 16.12
C ARG A 215 5.86 15.02 16.55
N ASN A 216 6.86 14.14 16.51
CA ASN A 216 8.19 14.41 17.04
C ASN A 216 9.03 15.27 16.07
N SER A 217 10.33 14.98 15.94
CA SER A 217 11.23 15.76 15.09
C SER A 217 11.03 15.50 13.59
N PHE A 218 10.55 14.32 13.20
CA PHE A 218 10.41 13.94 11.78
C PHE A 218 9.48 14.88 10.99
N PRO A 219 8.26 15.25 11.46
CA PRO A 219 7.42 16.23 10.76
C PRO A 219 8.11 17.54 10.41
N LYS A 220 9.01 18.04 11.27
CA LYS A 220 9.76 19.28 11.00
C LYS A 220 10.78 19.09 9.88
N THR A 221 11.40 17.92 9.78
CA THR A 221 12.29 17.57 8.67
C THR A 221 11.50 17.49 7.36
N VAL A 222 10.32 16.88 7.38
CA VAL A 222 9.43 16.81 6.21
C VAL A 222 9.00 18.20 5.76
N GLU A 223 8.51 19.04 6.69
CA GLU A 223 8.12 20.42 6.37
C GLU A 223 9.27 21.24 5.78
N LYS A 224 10.48 21.12 6.35
CA LYS A 224 11.67 21.78 5.81
C LYS A 224 11.95 21.33 4.37
N TYR A 225 11.87 20.04 4.09
CA TYR A 225 12.04 19.50 2.74
C TYR A 225 10.94 20.00 1.79
N MET A 226 9.67 19.94 2.20
CA MET A 226 8.53 20.42 1.42
C MET A 226 8.72 21.88 1.03
N LYS A 227 8.98 22.76 2.00
CA LYS A 227 9.20 24.20 1.77
C LYS A 227 10.36 24.47 0.81
N ALA A 228 11.45 23.71 0.93
CA ALA A 228 12.63 23.89 0.08
C ALA A 228 12.42 23.41 -1.38
N ASN A 229 11.41 22.56 -1.63
CA ASN A 229 11.22 21.89 -2.92
C ASN A 229 9.80 22.12 -3.50
N GLY A 230 9.09 23.17 -3.07
CA GLY A 230 7.80 23.57 -3.63
C GLY A 230 6.60 22.72 -3.19
N GLY A 231 6.75 21.94 -2.11
CA GLY A 231 5.65 21.23 -1.46
C GLY A 231 4.88 22.10 -0.46
N ILE A 232 3.65 21.70 -0.17
CA ILE A 232 2.74 22.46 0.73
C ILE A 232 2.40 21.74 2.03
N LEU A 233 2.87 20.50 2.20
CA LEU A 233 2.64 19.70 3.40
C LEU A 233 3.48 20.24 4.58
N THR A 234 2.83 20.40 5.72
CA THR A 234 3.41 21.00 6.93
C THR A 234 3.53 19.97 8.07
N ALA A 235 4.29 20.33 9.11
CA ALA A 235 4.35 19.52 10.32
C ALA A 235 3.00 19.47 11.04
N LYS A 236 2.19 20.52 10.89
CA LYS A 236 0.83 20.60 11.43
C LYS A 236 -0.10 19.58 10.75
N ASP A 237 -0.02 19.44 9.44
CA ASP A 237 -0.83 18.47 8.69
C ASP A 237 -0.59 17.04 9.18
N LEU A 238 0.68 16.65 9.36
CA LEU A 238 1.05 15.36 9.93
C LEU A 238 0.50 15.19 11.35
N LYS A 239 0.65 16.20 12.21
CA LYS A 239 0.18 16.15 13.59
C LYS A 239 -1.35 16.01 13.70
N GLU A 240 -2.08 16.61 12.78
CA GLU A 240 -3.55 16.65 12.77
C GLU A 240 -4.19 15.49 12.01
N TYR A 241 -3.40 14.66 11.32
CA TYR A 241 -3.89 13.48 10.63
C TYR A 241 -4.64 12.53 11.59
N LYS A 242 -5.79 12.02 11.15
CA LYS A 242 -6.61 11.05 11.89
C LYS A 242 -7.13 9.96 10.98
N VAL A 243 -7.00 8.72 11.44
CA VAL A 243 -7.72 7.58 10.87
C VAL A 243 -9.22 7.80 11.08
N LYS A 244 -10.03 7.42 10.10
CA LYS A 244 -11.49 7.42 10.23
C LYS A 244 -11.99 6.00 10.24
N GLU A 245 -12.67 5.61 11.32
CA GLU A 245 -13.50 4.41 11.31
C GLU A 245 -14.74 4.66 10.45
N ARG A 246 -15.09 3.69 9.62
CA ARG A 246 -16.23 3.76 8.72
C ARG A 246 -17.09 2.52 8.87
N THR A 247 -18.39 2.68 8.61
CA THR A 247 -19.28 1.54 8.45
C THR A 247 -19.01 0.90 7.08
N PRO A 248 -18.61 -0.39 7.01
CA PRO A 248 -18.42 -1.08 5.74
C PRO A 248 -19.67 -1.02 4.87
N LEU A 249 -19.47 -0.98 3.55
CA LEU A 249 -20.57 -1.13 2.62
C LEU A 249 -20.94 -2.61 2.53
N THR A 250 -22.22 -2.92 2.75
CA THR A 250 -22.75 -4.29 2.70
C THR A 250 -23.76 -4.40 1.57
N SER A 251 -23.62 -5.42 0.72
CA SER A 251 -24.59 -5.81 -0.31
C SER A 251 -24.79 -7.32 -0.29
N SER A 252 -25.69 -7.82 -1.12
CA SER A 252 -25.86 -9.25 -1.38
C SER A 252 -25.62 -9.59 -2.84
N TYR A 253 -25.18 -10.82 -3.12
CA TYR A 253 -25.16 -11.39 -4.46
C TYR A 253 -25.28 -12.91 -4.39
N ARG A 254 -26.37 -13.46 -4.95
CA ARG A 254 -26.68 -14.91 -5.01
C ARG A 254 -26.59 -15.60 -3.65
N GLY A 255 -27.16 -14.97 -2.62
CA GLY A 255 -27.15 -15.47 -1.24
C GLY A 255 -25.83 -15.21 -0.47
N TRP A 256 -24.81 -14.63 -1.09
CA TRP A 256 -23.59 -14.21 -0.41
C TRP A 256 -23.70 -12.78 0.10
N THR A 257 -23.12 -12.52 1.28
CA THR A 257 -22.88 -11.15 1.75
C THR A 257 -21.60 -10.62 1.11
N ILE A 258 -21.69 -9.48 0.44
CA ILE A 258 -20.56 -8.78 -0.16
C ILE A 258 -20.21 -7.58 0.73
N LEU A 259 -18.96 -7.52 1.15
CA LEU A 259 -18.42 -6.39 1.92
C LEU A 259 -17.49 -5.59 1.04
N GLY A 260 -17.73 -4.28 0.97
CA GLY A 260 -16.91 -3.31 0.27
C GLY A 260 -16.42 -2.23 1.21
N PHE A 261 -15.29 -1.62 0.86
CA PHE A 261 -14.88 -0.40 1.54
C PHE A 261 -15.79 0.77 1.11
N PRO A 262 -16.33 1.56 2.05
CA PRO A 262 -17.21 2.68 1.75
C PRO A 262 -16.42 3.89 1.18
N PRO A 263 -17.09 4.99 0.79
CA PRO A 263 -16.42 6.26 0.51
C PRO A 263 -15.40 6.62 1.62
N PRO A 264 -14.18 7.07 1.26
CA PRO A 264 -13.85 7.73 -0.01
C PRO A 264 -13.45 6.77 -1.14
N SER A 265 -13.46 5.45 -0.90
CA SER A 265 -13.35 4.49 -2.00
C SER A 265 -14.67 4.43 -2.79
N SER A 266 -14.58 4.50 -4.11
CA SER A 266 -15.72 4.22 -5.00
C SER A 266 -15.88 2.73 -5.30
N GLY A 267 -14.85 1.92 -5.02
CA GLY A 267 -14.80 0.52 -5.41
C GLY A 267 -15.92 -0.32 -4.80
N GLY A 268 -16.14 -0.21 -3.48
CA GLY A 268 -17.22 -0.96 -2.81
C GLY A 268 -18.60 -0.65 -3.39
N VAL A 269 -18.89 0.64 -3.61
CA VAL A 269 -20.17 1.11 -4.17
C VAL A 269 -20.40 0.52 -5.56
N HIS A 270 -19.44 0.67 -6.47
CA HIS A 270 -19.63 0.24 -7.86
C HIS A 270 -19.58 -1.29 -8.02
N VAL A 271 -18.79 -2.01 -7.23
CA VAL A 271 -18.83 -3.47 -7.22
C VAL A 271 -20.19 -3.97 -6.78
N ALA A 272 -20.73 -3.45 -5.67
CA ALA A 272 -22.08 -3.80 -5.22
C ALA A 272 -23.15 -3.44 -6.27
N GLN A 273 -23.07 -2.25 -6.86
CA GLN A 273 -23.98 -1.82 -7.93
C GLN A 273 -23.96 -2.78 -9.12
N MET A 274 -22.78 -3.15 -9.63
CA MET A 274 -22.64 -4.07 -10.75
C MET A 274 -23.18 -5.45 -10.41
N LEU A 275 -22.88 -5.98 -9.22
CA LEU A 275 -23.38 -7.29 -8.78
C LEU A 275 -24.91 -7.30 -8.65
N ASN A 276 -25.52 -6.24 -8.13
CA ASN A 276 -26.97 -6.13 -8.01
C ASN A 276 -27.66 -6.06 -9.40
N ILE A 277 -27.05 -5.37 -10.37
CA ILE A 277 -27.55 -5.36 -11.76
C ILE A 277 -27.46 -6.76 -12.36
N LEU A 278 -26.33 -7.46 -12.18
CA LEU A 278 -26.14 -8.81 -12.69
C LEU A 278 -27.16 -9.79 -12.07
N GLU A 279 -27.40 -9.72 -10.77
CA GLU A 279 -28.40 -10.55 -10.07
C GLU A 279 -29.82 -10.32 -10.60
N ALA A 280 -30.20 -9.06 -10.84
CA ALA A 280 -31.49 -8.74 -11.45
C ALA A 280 -31.66 -9.27 -12.89
N MET A 281 -30.54 -9.56 -13.56
CA MET A 281 -30.49 -10.09 -14.93
C MET A 281 -30.34 -11.62 -14.98
N ASP A 282 -30.33 -12.34 -13.86
CA ASP A 282 -30.02 -13.77 -13.79
C ASP A 282 -30.83 -14.65 -14.76
N ASN A 283 -32.13 -14.39 -14.90
CA ASN A 283 -33.00 -15.13 -15.82
C ASN A 283 -32.78 -14.77 -17.31
N LYS A 284 -31.91 -13.80 -17.60
CA LYS A 284 -31.61 -13.26 -18.93
C LYS A 284 -30.14 -13.42 -19.32
N MET A 285 -29.27 -13.88 -18.42
CA MET A 285 -27.86 -14.09 -18.72
C MET A 285 -27.57 -15.54 -19.10
N PRO A 286 -26.70 -15.79 -20.11
CA PRO A 286 -26.15 -17.12 -20.33
C PRO A 286 -25.42 -17.59 -19.07
N LYS A 287 -25.42 -18.91 -18.82
CA LYS A 287 -24.63 -19.45 -17.71
C LYS A 287 -23.14 -19.13 -17.94
N PRO A 288 -22.36 -18.83 -16.88
CA PRO A 288 -20.93 -18.65 -17.02
C PRO A 288 -20.31 -19.87 -17.72
N GLY A 289 -19.60 -19.66 -18.83
CA GLY A 289 -18.93 -20.72 -19.59
C GLY A 289 -19.78 -21.44 -20.64
N THR A 290 -21.02 -21.00 -20.92
CA THR A 290 -21.71 -21.39 -22.17
C THR A 290 -21.33 -20.41 -23.29
N PRO A 291 -20.82 -20.89 -24.44
CA PRO A 291 -20.57 -20.05 -25.62
C PRO A 291 -21.84 -19.41 -26.17
#